data_AF-A0A0W7WJ76-F1
#
_entry.id   AF-A0A0W7WJ76-F1
#
_cell.length_a   1.000
_cell.length_b   1.000
_cell.length_c   1.000
_cell.angle_alpha   90.00
_cell.angle_beta   90.00
_cell.angle_gamma   90.00
#
_symmetry.space_group_name_H-M   'P 1'
#
loop_
_entity.id
_entity.type
_entity.pdbx_description
1 polymer ?
#
loop_
_entity_poly.entity_id
_entity_poly.type
_entity_poly.pdbx_seq_one_letter_code
_entity_poly.pdbx_strand_id
1 'polypeptide(L)'
;MDIDLLAPVPRPPADMLAAWRRAAQSGDGSPWLRAGQADALARYGLAFGEGVAMMEACAPAFREPPRDIGWEILGADEAGRNWADHTDPQRAYALFRAKLDRARHDRVVLHYKLWLKPGGS
;
A
#
# COMPACT_ATOMS: atom_id res chain seq x y z
N MET A 1 19.37 -17.82 6.15
CA MET A 1 18.00 -18.05 5.66
C MET A 1 17.90 -17.31 4.34
N ASP A 2 18.02 -18.03 3.22
CA ASP A 2 17.92 -17.42 1.89
C ASP A 2 16.47 -17.00 1.66
N ILE A 3 16.25 -15.69 1.59
CA ILE A 3 14.98 -15.13 1.14
C ILE A 3 15.04 -15.16 -0.38
N ASP A 4 14.36 -16.12 -0.99
CA ASP A 4 14.06 -16.06 -2.41
C ASP A 4 13.12 -14.87 -2.65
N LEU A 5 13.70 -13.80 -3.21
CA LEU A 5 13.05 -12.53 -3.47
C LEU A 5 12.04 -12.62 -4.64
N LEU A 6 12.01 -13.75 -5.37
CA LEU A 6 11.15 -13.98 -6.52
C LEU A 6 10.01 -14.97 -6.24
N ALA A 7 10.02 -15.65 -5.08
CA ALA A 7 8.96 -16.59 -4.73
C ALA A 7 7.59 -15.86 -4.57
N PRO A 8 6.50 -16.43 -5.11
CA PRO A 8 5.16 -15.88 -4.92
C PRO A 8 4.84 -15.83 -3.42
N VAL A 9 4.47 -14.65 -2.94
CA VAL A 9 4.15 -14.46 -1.52
C VAL A 9 2.82 -15.16 -1.23
N PRO A 10 2.78 -16.15 -0.32
CA PRO A 10 1.53 -16.82 0.03
C PRO A 10 0.52 -15.80 0.57
N ARG A 11 -0.76 -16.03 0.27
CA ARG A 11 -1.84 -15.16 0.76
C ARG A 11 -1.76 -15.10 2.30
N PRO A 12 -1.71 -13.89 2.91
CA PRO A 12 -1.72 -13.77 4.36
C PRO A 12 -3.01 -14.36 4.96
N PRO A 13 -2.94 -15.07 6.10
CA PRO A 13 -4.12 -15.56 6.79
C PRO A 13 -4.94 -14.41 7.40
N ALA A 14 -6.22 -14.68 7.69
CA ALA A 14 -7.19 -13.64 8.04
C ALA A 14 -6.90 -12.94 9.38
N ASP A 15 -6.37 -13.68 10.36
CA ASP A 15 -5.94 -13.15 11.66
C ASP A 15 -4.76 -12.16 11.51
N MET A 16 -3.83 -12.48 10.62
CA MET A 16 -2.72 -11.60 10.26
C MET A 16 -3.21 -10.33 9.56
N LEU A 17 -4.13 -10.44 8.61
CA LEU A 17 -4.76 -9.28 7.97
C LEU A 17 -5.52 -8.40 8.97
N ALA A 18 -6.23 -9.01 9.92
CA ALA A 18 -6.91 -8.28 10.99
C ALA A 18 -5.92 -7.53 11.89
N ALA A 19 -4.78 -8.13 12.23
CA ALA A 19 -3.72 -7.48 13.00
C ALA A 19 -3.09 -6.31 12.23
N TRP A 20 -2.79 -6.49 10.95
CA TRP A 20 -2.24 -5.42 10.12
C TRP A 20 -3.23 -4.28 9.89
N ARG A 21 -4.53 -4.57 9.73
CA ARG A 21 -5.58 -3.54 9.64
C ARG A 21 -5.61 -2.68 10.90
N ARG A 22 -5.58 -3.29 12.08
CA ARG A 22 -5.52 -2.54 13.36
C ARG A 22 -4.27 -1.67 13.43
N ALA A 23 -3.11 -2.18 13.02
CA ALA A 23 -1.88 -1.38 12.96
C ALA A 23 -2.00 -0.21 11.96
N ALA A 24 -2.59 -0.44 10.79
CA ALA A 24 -2.78 0.56 9.76
C ALA A 24 -3.75 1.70 10.14
N GLN A 25 -4.57 1.51 11.18
CA GLN A 25 -5.43 2.55 11.75
C GLN A 25 -4.73 3.39 12.83
N SER A 26 -3.51 3.00 13.23
CA SER A 26 -2.70 3.70 14.22
C SER A 26 -1.80 4.75 13.58
N GLY A 27 -1.15 5.59 14.40
CA GLY A 27 -0.19 6.58 13.91
C GLY A 27 1.01 5.95 13.17
N ASP A 28 1.39 4.72 13.54
CA ASP A 28 2.55 4.05 12.96
C ASP A 28 2.26 3.38 11.61
N GLY A 29 1.01 3.18 11.21
CA GLY A 29 0.68 2.46 9.97
C GLY A 29 0.93 0.95 10.04
N SER A 30 0.73 0.25 8.93
CA SER A 30 0.99 -1.20 8.85
C SER A 30 2.48 -1.54 9.04
N PRO A 31 2.87 -2.82 9.20
CA PRO A 31 4.24 -3.25 8.94
C PRO A 31 4.65 -2.92 7.49
N TRP A 32 5.96 -3.05 7.18
CA TRP A 32 6.44 -3.02 5.80
C TRP A 32 6.06 -4.33 5.09
N LEU A 33 5.30 -4.21 4.00
CA LEU A 33 4.68 -5.32 3.27
C LEU A 33 5.20 -5.41 1.84
N ARG A 34 5.33 -6.60 1.28
CA ARG A 34 5.53 -6.76 -0.17
C ARG A 34 4.27 -6.37 -0.94
N ALA A 35 4.40 -6.04 -2.23
CA ALA A 35 3.28 -5.61 -3.07
C ALA A 35 2.01 -6.48 -2.95
N GLY A 36 2.14 -7.80 -3.00
CA GLY A 36 1.00 -8.73 -2.87
C GLY A 36 0.34 -8.73 -1.49
N GLN A 37 1.12 -8.50 -0.43
CA GLN A 37 0.60 -8.38 0.94
C GLN A 37 -0.09 -7.04 1.16
N ALA A 38 0.48 -5.97 0.61
CA ALA A 38 -0.12 -4.63 0.65
C ALA A 38 -1.46 -4.61 -0.12
N ASP A 39 -1.54 -5.24 -1.30
CA ASP A 39 -2.80 -5.45 -2.03
C ASP A 39 -3.82 -6.25 -1.21
N ALA A 40 -3.39 -7.34 -0.57
CA ALA A 40 -4.27 -8.13 0.29
C ALA A 40 -4.82 -7.31 1.47
N LEU A 41 -3.99 -6.50 2.12
CA LEU A 41 -4.41 -5.62 3.21
C LEU A 41 -5.38 -4.54 2.73
N ALA A 42 -5.10 -3.89 1.59
CA ALA A 42 -5.98 -2.86 1.05
C ALA A 42 -7.36 -3.43 0.65
N ARG A 43 -7.40 -4.59 -0.01
CA ARG A 43 -8.66 -5.30 -0.30
C ARG A 43 -9.40 -5.72 0.96
N TYR A 44 -8.68 -6.14 2.00
CA TYR A 44 -9.28 -6.48 3.28
C TYR A 44 -9.93 -5.26 3.92
N GLY A 45 -9.27 -4.08 3.91
CA GLY A 45 -9.85 -2.82 4.40
C GLY A 45 -11.14 -2.42 3.69
N LEU A 46 -11.23 -2.62 2.36
CA LEU A 46 -12.45 -2.33 1.59
C LEU A 46 -13.67 -3.09 2.12
N ALA A 47 -13.50 -4.32 2.61
CA ALA A 47 -14.60 -5.10 3.18
C ALA A 47 -15.18 -4.47 4.47
N PHE A 48 -14.47 -3.52 5.07
CA PHE A 48 -14.90 -2.74 6.24
C PHE A 48 -15.20 -1.28 5.89
N GLY A 49 -15.28 -0.92 4.61
CA GLY A 49 -15.52 0.45 4.17
C GLY A 49 -14.32 1.38 4.37
N GLU A 50 -13.10 0.84 4.36
CA GLU A 50 -11.88 1.62 4.57
C GLU A 50 -11.04 1.75 3.30
N GLY A 51 -10.45 2.93 3.10
CA GLY A 51 -9.53 3.20 2.01
C GLY A 51 -8.09 3.38 2.47
N VAL A 52 -7.14 3.22 1.55
CA VAL A 52 -5.73 3.57 1.76
C VAL A 52 -5.62 5.10 1.79
N ALA A 53 -5.51 5.65 2.99
CA ALA A 53 -5.45 7.09 3.21
C ALA A 53 -4.05 7.66 2.93
N MET A 54 -3.03 6.87 3.22
CA MET A 54 -1.63 7.19 2.97
C MET A 54 -0.86 5.89 2.71
N MET A 55 0.22 6.00 1.94
CA MET A 55 1.16 4.92 1.70
C MET A 55 2.57 5.50 1.64
N GLU A 56 3.52 4.75 2.18
CA GLU A 56 4.94 4.91 1.90
C GLU A 56 5.46 3.66 1.21
N ALA A 57 6.46 3.80 0.35
CA ALA A 57 7.19 2.70 -0.26
C ALA A 57 8.70 2.92 -0.12
N CYS A 58 9.44 1.84 0.11
CA CYS A 58 10.90 1.87 0.15
C CYS A 58 11.50 0.69 -0.61
N ALA A 59 12.67 0.90 -1.21
CA ALA A 59 13.44 -0.18 -1.81
C ALA A 59 14.16 -0.99 -0.72
N PRO A 60 14.16 -2.34 -0.79
CA PRO A 60 14.82 -3.18 0.21
C PRO A 60 16.35 -3.14 0.11
N ALA A 61 16.90 -2.59 -0.98
CA ALA A 61 18.33 -2.34 -1.16
C ALA A 61 18.52 -1.02 -1.94
N PHE A 62 19.58 -0.27 -1.63
CA PHE A 62 19.95 0.95 -2.35
C PHE A 62 20.18 0.63 -3.84
N ARG A 63 19.38 1.24 -4.71
CA ARG A 63 19.71 1.48 -6.12
C ARG A 63 19.91 2.98 -6.31
N GLU A 64 20.59 3.36 -7.39
CA GLU A 64 20.60 4.76 -7.86
C GLU A 64 19.17 5.32 -7.77
N PRO A 65 19.00 6.57 -7.30
CA PRO A 65 17.69 7.13 -7.03
C PRO A 65 16.82 6.98 -8.27
N PRO A 66 15.64 6.37 -8.17
CA PRO A 66 14.75 6.31 -9.30
C PRO A 66 14.45 7.73 -9.78
N ARG A 67 14.41 7.91 -11.10
CA ARG A 67 14.17 9.21 -11.74
C ARG A 67 12.77 9.78 -11.45
N ASP A 68 11.89 8.98 -10.86
CA ASP A 68 10.50 9.29 -10.61
C ASP A 68 10.08 8.68 -9.26
N ILE A 69 9.58 9.51 -8.34
CA ILE A 69 9.17 9.10 -6.98
C ILE A 69 7.64 8.92 -6.88
N GLY A 70 6.93 9.01 -8.01
CA GLY A 70 5.47 9.01 -8.05
C GLY A 70 4.81 7.73 -7.53
N TRP A 71 5.53 6.61 -7.42
CA TRP A 71 5.04 5.35 -6.83
C TRP A 71 5.29 5.23 -5.32
N GLU A 72 6.07 6.13 -4.72
CA GLU A 72 6.58 5.95 -3.35
C GLU A 72 5.62 6.45 -2.28
N ILE A 73 4.77 7.41 -2.61
CA ILE A 73 3.90 8.07 -1.63
C ILE A 73 2.47 8.17 -2.16
N LEU A 74 1.49 7.74 -1.38
CA LEU A 74 0.09 8.18 -1.53
C LEU A 74 -0.20 9.26 -0.50
N GLY A 75 -0.88 10.33 -0.91
CA GLY A 75 -1.11 11.51 -0.07
C GLY A 75 -0.34 12.76 -0.53
N ALA A 76 0.50 12.61 -1.57
CA ALA A 76 1.20 13.69 -2.26
C ALA A 76 0.87 13.70 -3.77
N ASP A 77 -0.30 13.19 -4.13
CA ASP A 77 -0.78 13.12 -5.52
C ASP A 77 -1.43 14.45 -5.97
N GLU A 78 -1.79 14.53 -7.25
CA GLU A 78 -2.57 15.64 -7.79
C GLU A 78 -3.86 15.88 -7.00
N ALA A 79 -4.28 17.13 -6.92
CA ALA A 79 -5.52 17.52 -6.25
C ALA A 79 -6.73 16.74 -6.79
N GLY A 80 -7.59 16.28 -5.89
CA GLY A 80 -8.77 15.47 -6.21
C GLY A 80 -8.50 13.96 -6.25
N ARG A 81 -7.23 13.53 -6.14
CA ARG A 81 -6.83 12.12 -6.13
C ARG A 81 -6.46 11.62 -4.74
N ASN A 82 -6.11 12.51 -3.81
CA ASN A 82 -5.72 12.12 -2.47
C ASN A 82 -6.94 11.79 -1.63
N TRP A 83 -6.74 10.93 -0.62
CA TRP A 83 -7.77 10.58 0.34
C TRP A 83 -8.47 11.81 0.95
N ALA A 84 -7.70 12.85 1.28
CA ALA A 84 -8.21 14.09 1.88
C ALA A 84 -9.22 14.84 0.98
N ASP A 85 -9.23 14.58 -0.33
CA ASP A 85 -10.10 15.27 -1.28
C ASP A 85 -11.46 14.59 -1.47
N HIS A 86 -11.55 13.27 -1.25
CA HIS A 86 -12.73 12.50 -1.66
C HIS A 86 -13.21 11.42 -0.68
N THR A 87 -12.36 10.98 0.26
CA THR A 87 -12.68 9.98 1.31
C THR A 87 -13.44 8.74 0.82
N ASP A 88 -13.17 8.31 -0.42
CA ASP A 88 -13.82 7.18 -1.11
C ASP A 88 -12.86 5.98 -1.12
N PRO A 89 -13.20 4.90 -0.39
CA PRO A 89 -12.37 3.70 -0.31
C PRO A 89 -12.01 3.08 -1.67
N GLN A 90 -12.97 3.02 -2.59
CA GLN A 90 -12.77 2.37 -3.89
C GLN A 90 -11.85 3.19 -4.78
N ARG A 91 -12.02 4.52 -4.79
CA ARG A 91 -11.12 5.42 -5.52
C ARG A 91 -9.70 5.39 -4.96
N ALA A 92 -9.55 5.38 -3.64
CA ALA A 92 -8.26 5.25 -2.98
C ALA A 92 -7.57 3.92 -3.33
N TYR A 93 -8.33 2.82 -3.33
CA TYR A 93 -7.81 1.51 -3.74
C TYR A 93 -7.38 1.48 -5.20
N ALA A 94 -8.16 2.09 -6.10
CA ALA A 94 -7.81 2.16 -7.53
C ALA A 94 -6.50 2.93 -7.76
N LEU A 95 -6.29 4.05 -7.07
CA LEU A 95 -5.05 4.80 -7.13
C LEU A 95 -3.86 4.00 -6.58
N PHE A 96 -4.04 3.36 -5.42
CA PHE A 96 -3.04 2.48 -4.82
C PHE A 96 -2.64 1.34 -5.77
N ARG A 97 -3.62 0.67 -6.38
CA ARG A 97 -3.39 -0.38 -7.38
C ARG A 97 -2.58 0.11 -8.57
N ALA A 98 -2.93 1.29 -9.10
CA ALA A 98 -2.19 1.88 -10.22
C ALA A 98 -0.70 2.10 -9.88
N LYS A 99 -0.38 2.50 -8.64
CA LYS A 99 1.00 2.67 -8.19
C LYS A 99 1.75 1.34 -8.04
N LEU A 100 1.10 0.30 -7.50
CA LEU A 100 1.70 -1.05 -7.46
C LEU A 100 1.98 -1.56 -8.88
N ASP A 101 1.02 -1.41 -9.79
CA ASP A 101 1.14 -1.87 -11.17
C ASP A 101 2.22 -1.07 -11.93
N ARG A 102 2.38 0.23 -11.64
CA ARG A 102 3.47 1.05 -12.18
C ARG A 102 4.84 0.59 -11.68
N ALA A 103 5.02 0.41 -10.38
CA ALA A 103 6.28 -0.09 -9.81
C ALA A 103 6.68 -1.45 -10.41
N ARG A 104 5.70 -2.34 -10.62
CA ARG A 104 5.91 -3.62 -11.30
C ARG A 104 6.31 -3.45 -12.76
N HIS A 105 5.67 -2.55 -13.50
CA HIS A 105 6.01 -2.25 -14.89
C HIS A 105 7.45 -1.78 -15.02
N ASP A 106 7.87 -0.89 -14.12
CA ASP A 106 9.22 -0.32 -14.06
C ASP A 106 10.24 -1.30 -13.44
N ARG A 107 9.82 -2.53 -13.11
CA ARG A 107 10.64 -3.60 -12.50
C ARG A 107 11.32 -3.18 -11.19
N VAL A 108 10.66 -2.31 -10.44
CA VAL A 108 11.09 -1.87 -9.11
C VAL A 108 10.51 -2.82 -8.08
N VAL A 109 11.36 -3.26 -7.14
CA VAL A 109 10.95 -4.07 -6.00
C VAL A 109 10.87 -3.15 -4.79
N LEU A 110 9.68 -3.02 -4.21
CA LEU A 110 9.41 -2.14 -3.08
C LEU A 110 8.71 -2.89 -1.95
N HIS A 111 8.92 -2.40 -0.73
CA HIS A 111 8.05 -2.67 0.41
C HIS A 111 7.17 -1.46 0.68
N TYR A 112 5.97 -1.70 1.17
CA TYR A 112 4.92 -0.71 1.34
C TYR A 112 4.42 -0.66 2.77
N LYS A 113 4.12 0.54 3.24
CA LYS A 113 3.50 0.79 4.53
C LYS A 113 2.18 1.52 4.28
N LEU A 114 1.08 1.03 4.86
CA LEU A 114 -0.26 1.55 4.59
C LEU A 114 -0.88 2.16 5.85
N TRP A 115 -1.61 3.26 5.66
CA TRP A 115 -2.55 3.79 6.64
C TRP A 115 -3.96 3.69 6.08
N LEU A 116 -4.88 3.13 6.86
CA LEU A 116 -6.27 2.94 6.47
C LEU A 116 -7.18 3.89 7.25
N LYS A 117 -8.20 4.45 6.58
CA LYS A 117 -9.24 5.27 7.21
C LYS A 117 -10.63 4.89 6.72
N PRO A 118 -11.67 5.05 7.55
CA PRO A 118 -13.05 4.82 7.15
C PRO A 118 -13.50 5.85 6.10
N GLY A 119 -14.19 5.41 5.06
CA GLY A 119 -14.74 6.29 4.04
C GLY A 119 -15.89 7.17 4.52
N GLY A 120 -16.13 8.27 3.81
CA GLY A 120 -17.26 9.17 4.08
C GLY A 120 -17.20 9.91 5.41
N SER A 121 -16.00 10.02 6.00
CA SER A 121 -15.75 10.90 7.16
C SER A 121 -15.72 12.37 6.77
#